data_AF-A0A1J3EZY6-F1
#
_entry.id   AF-A0A1J3EZY6-F1
#
_cell.length_a   1.000
_cell.length_b   1.000
_cell.length_c   1.000
_cell.angle_alpha   90.00
_cell.angle_beta   90.00
_cell.angle_gamma   90.00
#
_symmetry.space_group_name_H-M   'P 1'
#
loop_
_entity.id
_entity.type
_entity.pdbx_description
1 polymer ?
#
loop_
_entity_poly.entity_id
_entity_poly.type
_entity_poly.pdbx_seq_one_letter_code
_entity_poly.pdbx_strand_id
1 'polypeptide(L)'
;AETFTLVTAFCYGAHIQLTPFNVVPLRVAVEILLMTEAGGNDNLRNLTEFYLRRVVFVNADYIQIVLRSCLFLLPESETTAFLVGRSIDALKEVGDGDYVNEFLEEAVRLPAGDFVVVADAVQQRFP
;
A
#
# COMPACT_ATOMS: atom_id res chain seq x y z
N ALA A 1 -1.50 -15.31 7.23
CA ALA A 1 -0.65 -15.76 8.35
C ALA A 1 0.73 -15.10 8.31
N GLU A 2 1.40 -15.09 7.15
CA GLU A 2 2.75 -14.53 6.98
C GLU A 2 2.92 -13.09 7.49
N THR A 3 2.02 -12.16 7.13
CA THR A 3 2.07 -10.76 7.60
C THR A 3 2.09 -10.66 9.11
N PHE A 4 1.25 -11.41 9.81
CA PHE A 4 1.20 -11.40 11.27
C PHE A 4 2.50 -11.96 11.88
N THR A 5 3.07 -12.99 11.27
CA THR A 5 4.38 -13.54 11.67
C THR A 5 5.49 -12.49 11.52
N LEU A 6 5.51 -11.72 10.43
CA LEU A 6 6.49 -10.65 10.23
C LEU A 6 6.31 -9.53 11.25
N VAL A 7 5.06 -9.11 11.53
CA VAL A 7 4.77 -8.08 12.54
C VAL A 7 5.18 -8.55 13.93
N THR A 8 4.85 -9.79 14.31
CA THR A 8 5.25 -10.33 15.63
C THR A 8 6.76 -10.47 15.74
N ALA A 9 7.45 -10.98 14.71
CA ALA A 9 8.91 -11.04 14.68
C ALA A 9 9.54 -9.66 14.87
N PHE A 10 9.01 -8.62 14.20
CA PHE A 10 9.45 -7.24 14.38
C PHE A 10 9.28 -6.77 15.83
N CYS A 11 8.13 -7.03 16.46
CA CYS A 11 7.89 -6.67 17.87
C CYS A 11 8.86 -7.35 18.85
N TYR A 12 9.42 -8.51 18.48
CA TYR A 12 10.45 -9.21 19.24
C TYR A 12 11.89 -8.81 18.83
N GLY A 13 12.05 -7.77 18.03
CA GLY A 13 13.36 -7.20 17.65
C GLY A 13 13.98 -7.78 16.39
N ALA A 14 13.25 -8.56 15.60
CA ALA A 14 13.76 -9.05 14.31
C ALA A 14 13.78 -7.92 13.26
N HIS A 15 14.83 -7.91 12.44
CA HIS A 15 14.87 -7.06 11.25
C HIS A 15 13.98 -7.64 10.15
N ILE A 16 13.09 -6.81 9.61
CA ILE A 16 12.20 -7.21 8.51
C ILE A 16 12.74 -6.65 7.20
N GLN A 17 12.92 -7.52 6.21
CA GLN A 17 13.23 -7.10 4.85
C GLN A 17 11.93 -6.70 4.12
N LEU A 18 11.83 -5.42 3.77
CA LEU A 18 10.72 -4.92 2.97
C LEU A 18 10.94 -5.21 1.48
N THR A 19 9.87 -5.64 0.83
CA THR A 19 9.81 -5.94 -0.61
C THR A 19 8.50 -5.39 -1.19
N PRO A 20 8.39 -5.21 -2.52
CA PRO A 20 7.14 -4.77 -3.13
C PRO A 20 5.97 -5.73 -2.85
N PHE A 21 6.27 -7.00 -2.59
CA PHE A 21 5.27 -8.06 -2.35
C PHE A 21 4.74 -8.09 -0.91
N ASN A 22 5.48 -7.57 0.07
CA ASN A 22 5.07 -7.64 1.49
C ASN A 22 4.73 -6.28 2.10
N VAL A 23 5.09 -5.16 1.45
CA VAL A 23 4.95 -3.83 2.05
C VAL A 23 3.50 -3.42 2.25
N VAL A 24 2.59 -3.75 1.32
CA VAL A 24 1.16 -3.40 1.43
C VAL A 24 0.49 -4.10 2.61
N PRO A 25 0.51 -5.44 2.74
CA PRO A 25 -0.10 -6.09 3.89
C PRO A 25 0.54 -5.66 5.21
N LEU A 26 1.86 -5.41 5.25
CA LEU A 26 2.52 -4.89 6.44
C LEU A 26 2.02 -3.48 6.80
N ARG A 27 1.92 -2.58 5.81
CA ARG A 27 1.45 -1.19 6.01
C ARG A 27 0.02 -1.16 6.55
N VAL A 28 -0.86 -2.01 6.01
CA VAL A 28 -2.25 -2.17 6.47
C VAL A 28 -2.29 -2.76 7.87
N ALA A 29 -1.57 -3.85 8.14
CA ALA A 29 -1.53 -4.48 9.45
C ALA A 29 -1.03 -3.51 10.54
N VAL A 30 -0.03 -2.68 10.23
CA VAL A 30 0.49 -1.65 11.12
C VAL A 30 -0.58 -0.62 11.51
N GLU A 31 -1.42 -0.18 10.56
CA GLU A 31 -2.52 0.75 10.86
C GLU A 31 -3.60 0.07 11.70
N ILE A 32 -4.01 -1.15 11.34
CA ILE A 32 -5.04 -1.91 12.07
C ILE A 32 -4.61 -2.21 13.51
N LEU A 33 -3.35 -2.61 13.69
CA LEU A 33 -2.78 -2.94 15.00
C LEU A 33 -2.39 -1.70 15.79
N LEU A 34 -2.62 -0.50 15.24
CA LEU A 34 -2.30 0.79 15.86
C LEU A 34 -0.86 0.83 16.37
N MET A 35 0.08 0.28 15.58
CA MET A 35 1.51 0.34 15.88
C MET A 35 1.96 1.79 15.74
N THR A 36 1.79 2.53 16.84
CA THR A 36 2.21 3.91 17.01
C THR A 36 3.63 3.97 17.56
N GLU A 37 4.27 5.13 17.46
CA GLU A 37 5.66 5.36 17.86
C GLU A 37 5.92 5.00 19.33
N ALA A 38 6.25 3.74 19.59
CA ALA A 38 6.85 3.33 20.85
C ALA A 38 8.33 3.76 20.84
N GLY A 39 8.57 5.07 20.97
CA GLY A 39 9.84 5.65 21.41
C GLY A 39 11.11 5.35 20.61
N GLY A 40 11.02 5.04 19.32
CA GLY A 40 12.19 4.80 18.46
C GLY A 40 11.98 5.19 17.00
N ASN A 41 13.03 5.71 16.37
CA ASN A 41 13.04 6.15 14.96
C ASN A 41 12.81 5.00 13.94
N ASP A 42 12.81 3.76 14.41
CA ASP A 42 12.77 2.52 13.61
C ASP A 42 11.43 1.78 13.66
N ASN A 43 10.31 2.46 13.98
CA ASN A 43 9.01 1.78 14.03
C ASN A 43 8.58 1.29 12.62
N LEU A 44 7.90 0.13 12.55
CA LEU A 44 7.52 -0.54 11.30
C LEU A 44 6.62 0.32 10.37
N ARG A 45 5.82 1.22 10.92
CA ARG A 45 5.04 2.23 10.16
C ARG A 45 5.96 3.15 9.38
N ASN A 46 6.99 3.68 10.03
CA ASN A 46 7.93 4.59 9.40
C ASN A 46 8.78 3.87 8.34
N LEU A 47 9.18 2.62 8.62
CA LEU A 47 9.91 1.79 7.66
C LEU A 47 9.11 1.49 6.40
N THR A 48 7.85 1.03 6.55
CA THR A 48 6.96 0.75 5.42
C THR A 48 6.64 2.00 4.62
N GLU A 49 6.38 3.14 5.29
CA GLU A 49 6.14 4.42 4.63
C GLU A 49 7.38 4.93 3.87
N PHE A 50 8.57 4.81 4.45
CA PHE A 50 9.82 5.18 3.78
C PHE A 50 10.07 4.33 2.54
N TYR A 51 9.89 3.01 2.64
CA TYR A 51 10.06 2.08 1.53
C TYR A 51 9.09 2.39 0.38
N LEU A 52 7.80 2.63 0.70
CA LEU A 52 6.81 3.03 -0.29
C LEU A 52 7.24 4.30 -1.04
N ARG A 53 7.67 5.34 -0.33
CA ARG A 53 8.06 6.61 -0.96
C ARG A 53 9.35 6.53 -1.77
N ARG A 54 10.36 5.83 -1.25
CA ARG A 54 11.74 5.89 -1.77
C ARG A 54 12.09 4.77 -2.73
N VAL A 55 11.36 3.66 -2.67
CA VAL A 55 11.65 2.46 -3.47
C VAL A 55 10.50 2.14 -4.40
N VAL A 56 9.26 2.11 -3.89
CA VAL A 56 8.09 1.74 -4.70
C VAL A 56 7.69 2.86 -5.64
N PHE A 57 7.33 4.05 -5.12
CA PHE A 57 6.74 5.14 -5.89
C PHE A 57 7.69 5.86 -6.86
N VAL A 58 8.86 5.30 -7.12
CA VAL A 58 9.84 5.77 -8.10
C VAL A 58 10.10 4.75 -9.21
N ASN A 59 9.39 3.62 -9.20
CA ASN A 59 9.56 2.53 -10.15
C ASN A 59 8.19 1.97 -10.57
N ALA A 60 7.86 2.05 -11.87
CA ALA A 60 6.56 1.64 -12.40
C ALA A 60 6.23 0.17 -12.11
N ASP A 61 7.18 -0.75 -12.29
CA ASP A 61 6.98 -2.18 -12.03
C ASP A 61 6.60 -2.45 -10.57
N TYR A 62 7.27 -1.78 -9.64
CA TYR A 62 6.97 -1.90 -8.20
C TYR A 62 5.62 -1.28 -7.84
N ILE A 63 5.27 -0.16 -8.47
CA ILE A 63 3.95 0.46 -8.31
C ILE A 63 2.85 -0.51 -8.76
N GLN A 64 3.02 -1.18 -9.90
CA GLN A 64 2.06 -2.18 -10.38
C GLN A 64 1.91 -3.37 -9.41
N ILE A 65 3.02 -3.89 -8.87
CA ILE A 65 2.98 -4.97 -7.86
C ILE A 65 2.19 -4.53 -6.63
N VAL A 66 2.47 -3.31 -6.13
CA VAL A 66 1.79 -2.75 -4.96
C VAL A 66 0.30 -2.51 -5.25
N LEU A 67 -0.05 -1.97 -6.42
CA LEU A 67 -1.43 -1.77 -6.83
C LEU A 67 -2.24 -3.08 -6.82
N ARG A 68 -1.70 -4.16 -7.40
CA ARG A 68 -2.34 -5.49 -7.35
C ARG A 68 -2.55 -5.94 -5.91
N SER A 69 -1.53 -5.81 -5.05
CA SER A 69 -1.67 -6.17 -3.65
C SER A 69 -2.69 -5.31 -2.89
N CYS A 70 -2.84 -4.03 -3.24
CA CYS A 70 -3.84 -3.16 -2.65
C CYS A 70 -5.26 -3.62 -3.02
N LEU A 71 -5.49 -4.00 -4.28
CA LEU A 71 -6.78 -4.51 -4.74
C LEU A 71 -7.23 -5.77 -3.97
N PHE A 72 -6.30 -6.69 -3.71
CA PHE A 72 -6.59 -7.89 -2.89
C PHE A 72 -6.90 -7.58 -1.42
N LEU A 73 -6.56 -6.39 -0.95
CA LEU A 73 -6.72 -5.95 0.45
C LEU A 73 -7.70 -4.79 0.57
N LEU A 74 -8.59 -4.62 -0.41
CA LEU A 74 -9.72 -3.71 -0.25
C LEU A 74 -10.73 -4.30 0.75
N PRO A 75 -11.37 -3.45 1.58
CA PRO A 75 -11.27 -1.99 1.59
C PRO A 75 -10.08 -1.44 2.40
N GLU A 76 -9.36 -2.25 3.16
CA GLU A 76 -8.41 -1.81 4.17
C GLU A 76 -7.21 -1.06 3.57
N SER A 77 -6.69 -1.49 2.42
CA SER A 77 -5.55 -0.85 1.74
C SER A 77 -5.80 0.62 1.41
N GLU A 78 -7.05 0.96 1.10
CA GLU A 78 -7.43 2.32 0.76
C GLU A 78 -7.92 3.12 1.97
N THR A 79 -8.79 2.54 2.79
CA THR A 79 -9.39 3.23 3.94
C THR A 79 -8.41 3.50 5.08
N THR A 80 -7.36 2.68 5.24
CA THR A 80 -6.38 2.84 6.34
C THR A 80 -5.14 3.64 5.93
N ALA A 81 -4.70 3.52 4.67
CA ALA A 81 -3.41 4.06 4.24
C ALA A 81 -3.44 4.76 2.86
N PHE A 82 -4.60 4.83 2.20
CA PHE A 82 -4.81 5.48 0.91
C PHE A 82 -3.80 5.03 -0.16
N LEU A 83 -3.53 3.72 -0.20
CA LEU A 83 -2.45 3.18 -1.02
C LEU A 83 -2.81 3.09 -2.50
N VAL A 84 -4.07 2.84 -2.87
CA VAL A 84 -4.51 2.81 -4.27
C VAL A 84 -4.37 4.20 -4.86
N GLY A 85 -4.95 5.23 -4.22
CA GLY A 85 -4.85 6.62 -4.68
C GLY A 85 -3.40 7.08 -4.86
N ARG A 86 -2.56 6.89 -3.84
CA ARG A 86 -1.12 7.26 -3.89
C ARG A 86 -0.35 6.53 -4.98
N SER A 87 -0.68 5.25 -5.21
CA SER A 87 0.01 4.45 -6.21
C SER A 87 -0.36 4.89 -7.63
N ILE A 88 -1.64 5.22 -7.87
CA ILE A 88 -2.10 5.77 -9.14
C ILE A 88 -1.41 7.11 -9.42
N ASP A 89 -1.34 8.00 -8.43
CA ASP A 89 -0.68 9.28 -8.58
C ASP A 89 0.81 9.10 -8.88
N ALA A 90 1.50 8.23 -8.14
CA ALA A 90 2.90 7.91 -8.42
C ALA A 90 3.10 7.31 -9.83
N LEU A 91 2.18 6.46 -10.29
CA LEU A 91 2.27 5.83 -11.61
C LEU A 91 2.16 6.86 -12.73
N LYS A 92 1.30 7.88 -12.56
CA LYS A 92 1.18 9.01 -13.50
C LYS A 92 2.46 9.84 -13.58
N GLU A 93 3.15 10.02 -12.46
CA GLU A 93 4.39 10.79 -12.41
C GLU A 93 5.59 10.02 -13.01
N VAL A 94 5.59 8.68 -12.90
CA VAL A 94 6.69 7.81 -13.34
C VAL A 94 6.51 7.34 -14.80
N GLY A 95 5.27 7.22 -15.27
CA GLY A 95 4.94 6.65 -16.58
C GLY A 95 4.48 7.68 -17.62
N ASP A 96 4.59 7.34 -18.91
CA ASP A 96 4.03 8.13 -20.03
C ASP A 96 2.51 7.88 -20.23
N GLY A 97 1.77 7.64 -19.15
CA GLY A 97 0.33 7.33 -19.18
C GLY A 97 -0.05 5.89 -19.54
N ASP A 98 0.76 5.15 -20.30
CA ASP A 98 0.44 3.79 -20.77
C ASP A 98 0.27 2.76 -19.63
N TYR A 99 1.07 2.85 -18.56
CA TYR A 99 1.00 1.91 -17.44
C TYR A 99 -0.31 1.95 -16.66
N VAL A 100 -1.00 3.11 -16.65
CA VAL A 100 -2.29 3.23 -15.97
C VAL A 100 -3.36 2.45 -16.72
N ASN A 101 -3.32 2.48 -18.06
CA ASN A 101 -4.28 1.76 -18.89
C ASN A 101 -4.12 0.25 -18.75
N GLU A 102 -2.86 -0.25 -18.73
CA GLU A 102 -2.57 -1.67 -18.50
C GLU A 102 -3.12 -2.15 -17.14
N PHE A 103 -2.93 -1.36 -16.08
CA PHE A 103 -3.51 -1.67 -14.78
C PHE A 103 -5.04 -1.66 -14.79
N LEU A 104 -5.65 -0.69 -15.47
CA LEU A 104 -7.11 -0.59 -15.55
C LEU A 104 -7.74 -1.79 -16.27
N GLU A 105 -7.10 -2.34 -17.30
CA GLU A 105 -7.57 -3.56 -17.95
C GLU A 105 -7.64 -4.75 -16.99
N GLU A 106 -6.70 -4.84 -16.03
CA GLU A 106 -6.73 -5.84 -14.96
C GLU A 106 -7.80 -5.52 -13.92
N ALA A 107 -7.93 -4.25 -13.53
CA ALA A 107 -8.88 -3.76 -12.53
C ALA A 107 -10.34 -3.76 -13.01
N VAL A 108 -10.61 -3.81 -14.32
CA VAL A 108 -11.96 -3.96 -14.91
C VAL A 108 -12.67 -5.23 -14.43
N ARG A 109 -11.94 -6.20 -13.87
CA ARG A 109 -12.51 -7.41 -13.24
C ARG A 109 -12.90 -7.25 -11.77
N LEU A 110 -12.68 -6.08 -11.16
CA LEU A 110 -13.03 -5.85 -9.77
C LEU A 110 -14.56 -5.81 -9.57
N PRO A 111 -15.08 -6.36 -8.45
CA PRO A 111 -16.47 -6.18 -8.05
C PRO A 111 -16.82 -4.68 -7.97
N ALA A 112 -18.04 -4.32 -8.38
CA ALA A 112 -18.52 -2.92 -8.33
C ALA A 112 -18.43 -2.27 -6.94
N GLY A 113 -18.47 -3.06 -5.86
CA GLY A 113 -18.34 -2.57 -4.49
C GLY A 113 -16.97 -1.96 -4.18
N ASP A 114 -15.90 -2.50 -4.77
CA ASP A 114 -14.53 -2.05 -4.53
C ASP A 114 -14.26 -0.68 -5.17
N PHE A 115 -14.89 -0.42 -6.32
CA PHE A 115 -14.85 0.90 -6.97
C PHE A 115 -15.47 1.99 -6.10
N VAL A 116 -16.58 1.69 -5.41
CA VAL A 116 -17.24 2.66 -4.53
C VAL A 116 -16.34 3.02 -3.35
N VAL A 117 -15.65 2.04 -2.75
CA VAL A 117 -14.70 2.28 -1.65
C VAL A 117 -13.59 3.24 -2.07
N VAL A 118 -13.00 3.01 -3.24
CA VAL A 118 -11.92 3.88 -3.74
C VAL A 118 -12.44 5.28 -4.04
N ALA A 119 -13.60 5.39 -4.69
CA ALA A 119 -14.21 6.68 -4.99
C ALA A 119 -14.54 7.50 -3.71
N ASP A 120 -15.14 6.85 -2.71
CA ASP A 120 -15.48 7.48 -1.43
C ASP A 120 -14.23 7.92 -0.67
N ALA A 121 -13.18 7.09 -0.63
CA ALA A 121 -11.92 7.43 0.02
C ALA A 121 -11.23 8.65 -0.63
N VAL A 122 -11.25 8.73 -1.96
CA VAL A 122 -10.74 9.89 -2.71
C VAL A 122 -11.55 11.15 -2.35
N GLN A 123 -12.88 11.07 -2.33
CA GLN A 123 -13.75 12.21 -2.03
C GLN A 123 -13.58 12.73 -0.60
N GLN A 124 -13.39 11.84 0.39
CA GLN A 124 -13.13 12.25 1.78
C GLN A 124 -11.80 13.00 1.94
N ARG A 125 -10.84 12.77 1.04
CA ARG A 125 -9.49 13.35 1.14
C ARG A 125 -9.35 14.70 0.43
N PHE A 126 -10.20 14.98 -0.55
CA PHE A 126 -10.22 16.23 -1.31
C PHE A 126 -11.66 16.80 -1.36
N PRO A 127 -12.08 17.59 -0.36
CA PRO A 127 -13.42 18.20 -0.31
C PRO A 127 -13.62 19.36 -1.28
#